data_AF-A0A6A8NMD8-F1
#
_entry.id   AF-A0A6A8NMD8-F1
#
_cell.length_a   1.000
_cell.length_b   1.000
_cell.length_c   1.000
_cell.angle_alpha   90.00
_cell.angle_beta   90.00
_cell.angle_gamma   90.00
#
_symmetry.space_group_name_H-M   'P 1'
#
loop_
_entity.id
_entity.type
_entity.pdbx_description
1 polymer ?
#
loop_
_entity_poly.entity_id
_entity_poly.type
_entity_poly.pdbx_seq_one_letter_code
_entity_poly.pdbx_strand_id
1 'polypeptide(L)'
;MKKYIVNKRAIDGDELLQLIIDSNGIYESTLEKLLQCNRISLEARLSTLEKHKWISKKKLSKYFYYSKKFDLDNLNHLDLQADALQKMLALGFRTNKISINNQQKQVTASFHSAVKKIYNHKNFSQKPQAFQLFNQCLSNENKELFSKFINHHHVEIPIQFSSIYEKNQLIPTYSLDSLDVIAIPTKQQLPIIREKLKDFNMYRVKNNTEFIRDDILLYIQSEDCFFFYTKNEQLKWILYKVDSLFEFIFYLYYLSN
;
A
#
# COMPACT_ATOMS: atom_id res chain seq x y z
N MET A 1 13.53 14.55 -10.39
CA MET A 1 13.31 13.09 -10.42
C MET A 1 13.02 12.62 -9.01
N LYS A 2 11.87 11.97 -8.76
CA LYS A 2 11.65 11.28 -7.47
C LYS A 2 12.70 10.17 -7.33
N LYS A 3 13.40 10.12 -6.20
CA LYS A 3 14.42 9.10 -5.93
C LYS A 3 13.74 7.94 -5.22
N TYR A 4 13.47 6.85 -5.94
CA TYR A 4 12.83 5.66 -5.38
C TYR A 4 13.72 4.97 -4.36
N ILE A 5 13.10 4.32 -3.37
CA ILE A 5 13.84 3.57 -2.36
C ILE A 5 14.20 2.23 -2.97
N VAL A 6 15.48 2.11 -3.30
CA VAL A 6 16.07 0.88 -3.80
C VAL A 6 16.50 0.05 -2.59
N ASN A 7 15.62 -0.82 -2.13
CA ASN A 7 15.99 -1.85 -1.17
C ASN A 7 16.56 -3.01 -1.97
N LYS A 8 17.85 -3.34 -1.80
CA LYS A 8 18.56 -4.35 -2.60
C LYS A 8 18.10 -5.78 -2.25
N ARG A 9 16.79 -6.06 -2.38
CA ARG A 9 16.27 -7.42 -2.39
C ARG A 9 16.72 -8.07 -3.70
N ALA A 10 17.18 -9.32 -3.61
CA ALA A 10 17.46 -10.10 -4.79
C ALA A 10 16.15 -10.31 -5.56
N ILE A 11 16.19 -10.13 -6.88
CA ILE A 11 15.02 -10.41 -7.72
C ILE A 11 14.82 -11.92 -7.76
N ASP A 12 13.73 -12.38 -7.16
CA ASP A 12 13.22 -13.73 -7.32
C ASP A 12 12.59 -13.85 -8.72
N GLY A 13 13.07 -14.83 -9.50
CA GLY A 13 12.63 -15.03 -10.88
C GLY A 13 11.18 -15.50 -10.97
N ASP A 14 10.73 -16.32 -10.02
CA ASP A 14 9.39 -16.86 -10.01
C ASP A 14 8.38 -15.79 -9.58
N GLU A 15 8.73 -14.97 -8.57
CA GLU A 15 7.93 -13.80 -8.19
C GLU A 15 7.82 -12.80 -9.34
N LEU A 16 8.93 -12.48 -10.02
CA LEU A 16 8.93 -11.57 -11.17
C LEU A 16 8.02 -12.10 -12.29
N LEU A 17 8.15 -13.38 -12.64
CA LEU A 17 7.32 -13.98 -13.69
C LEU A 17 5.85 -13.96 -13.30
N GLN A 18 5.52 -14.31 -12.05
CA GLN A 18 4.15 -14.34 -11.55
C GLN A 18 3.52 -12.94 -11.57
N LEU A 19 4.25 -11.89 -11.16
CA LEU A 19 3.77 -10.49 -11.26
C LEU A 19 3.45 -10.09 -12.71
N ILE A 20 4.26 -10.50 -13.68
CA ILE A 20 4.02 -10.18 -15.11
C ILE A 20 2.82 -10.97 -15.65
N ILE A 21 2.62 -12.21 -15.20
CA ILE A 21 1.48 -13.03 -15.60
C ILE A 21 0.19 -12.45 -15.01
N ASP A 22 0.18 -12.12 -13.73
CA ASP A 22 -1.01 -11.69 -13.00
C ASP A 22 -1.40 -10.24 -13.29
N SER A 23 -0.47 -9.41 -13.77
CA SER A 23 -0.78 -8.00 -14.10
C SER A 23 -1.60 -7.82 -15.39
N ASN A 24 -1.61 -8.80 -16.31
CA ASN A 24 -2.05 -8.61 -17.70
C ASN A 24 -1.37 -7.41 -18.40
N GLY A 25 -0.15 -7.06 -17.98
CA GLY A 25 0.56 -5.88 -18.46
C GLY A 25 1.04 -5.02 -17.31
N ILE A 26 2.36 -4.82 -17.25
CA ILE A 26 3.00 -3.99 -16.24
C ILE A 26 4.17 -3.19 -16.83
N TYR A 27 4.30 -1.92 -16.45
CA TYR A 27 5.45 -1.12 -16.85
C TYR A 27 6.73 -1.62 -16.17
N GLU A 28 7.85 -1.47 -16.86
CA GLU A 28 9.18 -1.73 -16.27
C GLU A 28 9.41 -0.89 -15.01
N SER A 29 9.01 0.39 -15.05
CA SER A 29 9.10 1.29 -13.89
C SER A 29 8.21 0.86 -12.73
N THR A 30 7.05 0.27 -12.99
CA THR A 30 6.17 -0.26 -11.94
C THR A 30 6.80 -1.49 -11.29
N LEU A 31 7.42 -2.39 -12.07
CA LEU A 31 8.21 -3.51 -11.53
C LEU A 31 9.39 -3.02 -10.68
N GLU A 32 10.10 -1.98 -11.12
CA GLU A 32 11.18 -1.36 -10.35
C GLU A 32 10.69 -0.85 -8.99
N LYS A 33 9.54 -0.15 -8.96
CA LYS A 33 8.89 0.33 -7.73
C LYS A 33 8.43 -0.81 -6.83
N LEU A 34 7.77 -1.84 -7.36
CA LEU A 34 7.28 -2.97 -6.57
C LEU A 34 8.44 -3.77 -5.97
N LEU A 35 9.34 -4.25 -6.81
CA LEU A 35 10.44 -5.14 -6.42
C LEU A 35 11.59 -4.40 -5.72
N GLN A 36 11.57 -3.06 -5.70
CA GLN A 36 12.60 -2.20 -5.09
C GLN A 36 14.00 -2.44 -5.65
N CYS A 37 14.08 -2.97 -6.86
CA CYS A 37 15.33 -3.45 -7.45
C CYS A 37 16.03 -2.36 -8.28
N ASN A 38 17.31 -2.59 -8.57
CA ASN A 38 18.02 -1.78 -9.56
C ASN A 38 17.52 -2.12 -10.97
N ARG A 39 17.20 -1.09 -11.77
CA ARG A 39 16.89 -1.17 -13.19
C ARG A 39 17.80 -2.11 -13.98
N ILE A 40 19.13 -2.04 -13.82
CA ILE A 40 20.07 -2.90 -14.58
C ILE A 40 19.83 -4.38 -14.27
N SER A 41 19.63 -4.72 -13.00
CA SER A 41 19.35 -6.09 -12.58
C SER A 41 17.99 -6.57 -13.08
N LEU A 42 17.00 -5.68 -13.08
CA LEU A 42 15.65 -5.96 -13.59
C LEU A 42 15.68 -6.21 -15.11
N GLU A 43 16.32 -5.32 -15.88
CA GLU A 43 16.47 -5.45 -17.34
C GLU A 43 17.14 -6.79 -17.73
N ALA A 44 18.18 -7.21 -16.98
CA ALA A 44 18.84 -8.50 -17.23
C ALA A 44 17.90 -9.69 -17.02
N ARG A 45 17.11 -9.70 -15.93
CA ARG A 45 16.13 -10.76 -15.65
C ARG A 45 15.01 -10.79 -16.68
N LEU A 46 14.47 -9.62 -17.04
CA LEU A 46 13.43 -9.48 -18.06
C LEU A 46 13.91 -9.98 -19.42
N SER A 47 15.15 -9.65 -19.80
CA SER A 47 15.76 -10.14 -21.04
C SER A 47 15.87 -11.66 -21.09
N THR A 48 16.16 -12.31 -19.96
CA THR A 48 16.16 -13.77 -19.86
C THR A 48 14.75 -14.35 -20.06
N LEU A 49 13.74 -13.81 -19.36
CA LEU A 49 12.35 -14.27 -19.50
C LEU A 49 11.80 -14.08 -20.93
N GLU A 50 12.17 -12.98 -21.59
CA GLU A 50 11.82 -12.69 -22.99
C GLU A 50 12.50 -13.67 -23.95
N LYS A 51 13.81 -13.96 -23.77
CA LYS A 51 14.53 -14.97 -24.58
C LYS A 51 13.89 -16.35 -24.48
N HIS A 52 13.37 -16.72 -23.31
CA HIS A 52 12.63 -17.96 -23.11
C HIS A 52 11.17 -17.91 -23.58
N LYS A 53 10.71 -16.77 -24.14
CA LYS A 53 9.35 -16.53 -24.63
C LYS A 53 8.27 -16.69 -23.56
N TRP A 54 8.62 -16.48 -22.29
CA TRP A 54 7.65 -16.54 -21.18
C TRP A 54 6.87 -15.23 -21.04
N ILE A 55 7.45 -14.13 -21.48
CA ILE A 55 6.85 -12.79 -21.51
C ILE A 55 7.12 -12.13 -22.86
N SER A 56 6.34 -11.09 -23.19
CA SER A 56 6.59 -10.24 -24.36
C SER A 56 6.89 -8.80 -23.92
N LYS A 57 7.97 -8.22 -24.43
CA LYS A 57 8.26 -6.79 -24.29
C LYS A 57 7.54 -6.02 -25.38
N LYS A 58 6.86 -4.95 -25.00
CA LYS A 58 6.20 -4.04 -25.95
C LYS A 58 6.46 -2.59 -25.55
N LYS A 59 6.39 -1.69 -26.53
CA LYS A 59 6.61 -0.26 -26.34
C LYS A 59 5.27 0.46 -26.50
N LEU A 60 4.89 1.25 -25.51
CA LEU A 60 3.75 2.16 -25.56
C LEU A 60 4.27 3.59 -25.37
N SER A 61 4.25 4.38 -26.44
CA SER A 61 4.84 5.73 -26.43
C SER A 61 6.32 5.70 -25.98
N LYS A 62 6.67 6.35 -24.87
CA LYS A 62 8.03 6.42 -24.32
C LYS A 62 8.36 5.28 -23.34
N TYR A 63 7.40 4.45 -22.97
CA TYR A 63 7.55 3.44 -21.91
C TYR A 63 7.55 2.01 -22.45
N PHE A 64 8.31 1.13 -21.77
CA PHE A 64 8.28 -0.31 -22.01
C PHE A 64 7.38 -1.00 -20.99
N TYR A 65 6.66 -2.01 -21.46
CA TYR A 65 5.83 -2.86 -20.62
C TYR A 65 6.01 -4.32 -21.01
N TYR A 66 5.69 -5.20 -20.06
CA TYR A 66 5.81 -6.64 -20.19
C TYR A 66 4.47 -7.30 -19.90
N SER A 67 4.08 -8.27 -20.73
CA SER A 67 2.82 -8.97 -20.53
C SER A 67 2.81 -10.37 -21.13
N LYS A 68 1.91 -11.22 -20.60
CA LYS A 68 1.49 -12.50 -21.22
C LYS A 68 0.14 -12.38 -21.92
N LYS A 69 -0.79 -11.61 -21.35
CA LYS A 69 -2.06 -11.13 -21.93
C LYS A 69 -2.08 -9.60 -21.79
N PHE A 70 -2.75 -8.85 -22.67
CA PHE A 70 -2.65 -7.38 -22.70
C PHE A 70 -3.95 -6.69 -22.29
N ASP A 71 -3.89 -5.91 -21.21
CA ASP A 71 -4.93 -5.01 -20.70
C ASP A 71 -4.28 -3.63 -20.41
N LEU A 72 -4.74 -2.58 -21.11
CA LEU A 72 -4.21 -1.23 -20.99
C LEU A 72 -4.62 -0.53 -19.70
N ASP A 73 -5.82 -0.82 -19.20
CA ASP A 73 -6.37 -0.11 -18.04
C ASP A 73 -5.60 -0.49 -16.77
N ASN A 74 -5.14 -1.74 -16.69
CA ASN A 74 -4.36 -2.26 -15.56
C ASN A 74 -3.03 -1.52 -15.34
N LEU A 75 -2.43 -0.96 -16.39
CA LEU A 75 -1.10 -0.34 -16.30
C LEU A 75 -1.08 0.86 -15.34
N ASN A 76 -2.07 1.75 -15.45
CA ASN A 76 -2.14 2.95 -14.63
C ASN A 76 -2.48 2.60 -13.18
N HIS A 77 -3.45 1.69 -12.98
CA HIS A 77 -3.82 1.20 -11.66
C HIS A 77 -2.64 0.62 -10.88
N LEU A 78 -1.85 -0.23 -11.53
CA LEU A 78 -0.68 -0.85 -10.89
C LEU A 78 0.42 0.17 -10.60
N ASP A 79 0.64 1.16 -11.49
CA ASP A 79 1.66 2.19 -11.26
C ASP A 79 1.32 3.09 -10.06
N LEU A 80 0.05 3.47 -9.92
CA LEU A 80 -0.43 4.28 -8.80
C LEU A 80 -0.39 3.50 -7.47
N GLN A 81 -0.70 2.21 -7.48
CA GLN A 81 -0.56 1.35 -6.31
C GLN A 81 0.92 1.17 -5.92
N ALA A 82 1.81 1.04 -6.91
CA ALA A 82 3.24 0.95 -6.65
C ALA A 82 3.83 2.25 -6.06
N ASP A 83 3.28 3.41 -6.39
CA ASP A 83 3.63 4.68 -5.74
C ASP A 83 3.21 4.69 -4.25
N ALA A 84 2.02 4.20 -3.92
CA ALA A 84 1.59 4.05 -2.53
C ALA A 84 2.51 3.10 -1.75
N LEU A 85 2.87 1.96 -2.35
CA LEU A 85 3.85 1.02 -1.77
C LEU A 85 5.21 1.71 -1.54
N GLN A 86 5.71 2.49 -2.50
CA GLN A 86 6.96 3.25 -2.33
C GLN A 86 6.87 4.26 -1.17
N LYS A 87 5.71 4.88 -0.96
CA LYS A 87 5.51 5.77 0.18
C LYS A 87 5.58 5.02 1.51
N MET A 88 5.03 3.82 1.60
CA MET A 88 5.16 2.96 2.79
C MET A 88 6.64 2.67 3.10
N LEU A 89 7.43 2.35 2.08
CA LEU A 89 8.87 2.14 2.26
C LEU A 89 9.57 3.42 2.74
N ALA A 90 9.15 4.59 2.25
CA ALA A 90 9.68 5.88 2.68
C ALA A 90 9.34 6.21 4.13
N LEU A 91 8.23 5.70 4.65
CA LEU A 91 7.90 5.78 6.06
C LEU A 91 8.75 4.85 6.94
N GLY A 92 9.54 3.94 6.35
CA GLY A 92 10.47 3.07 7.07
C GLY A 92 10.07 1.60 7.14
N PHE A 93 8.99 1.21 6.46
CA PHE A 93 8.63 -0.19 6.31
C PHE A 93 9.55 -0.93 5.33
N ARG A 94 9.57 -2.26 5.44
CA ARG A 94 10.19 -3.19 4.50
C ARG A 94 9.15 -4.17 4.02
N THR A 95 9.22 -4.63 2.78
CA THR A 95 8.33 -5.69 2.29
C THR A 95 9.05 -7.00 2.14
N ASN A 96 8.35 -8.12 2.33
CA ASN A 96 8.90 -9.45 2.07
C ASN A 96 8.42 -10.00 0.72
N LYS A 97 7.13 -10.27 0.56
CA LYS A 97 6.54 -10.81 -0.66
C LYS A 97 5.50 -9.85 -1.23
N ILE A 98 5.44 -9.76 -2.55
CA ILE A 98 4.46 -8.96 -3.28
C ILE A 98 3.72 -9.89 -4.25
N SER A 99 2.41 -9.69 -4.38
CA SER A 99 1.57 -10.39 -5.35
C SER A 99 0.55 -9.45 -5.97
N ILE A 100 0.02 -9.81 -7.12
CA ILE A 100 -1.05 -9.07 -7.81
C ILE A 100 -2.27 -9.98 -7.91
N ASN A 101 -3.42 -9.51 -7.44
CA ASN A 101 -4.70 -10.12 -7.74
C ASN A 101 -5.33 -9.41 -8.94
N ASN A 102 -5.27 -10.05 -10.11
CA ASN A 102 -5.81 -9.49 -11.35
C ASN A 102 -7.32 -9.27 -11.32
N GLN A 103 -8.08 -10.20 -10.70
CA GLN A 103 -9.54 -10.12 -10.68
C GLN A 103 -10.01 -8.87 -9.94
N GLN A 104 -9.29 -8.48 -8.89
CA GLN A 104 -9.59 -7.31 -8.06
C GLN A 104 -8.73 -6.08 -8.44
N LYS A 105 -7.77 -6.25 -9.36
CA LYS A 105 -6.76 -5.25 -9.73
C LYS A 105 -5.99 -4.69 -8.52
N GLN A 106 -5.60 -5.56 -7.59
CA GLN A 106 -4.96 -5.19 -6.33
C GLN A 106 -3.53 -5.71 -6.21
N VAL A 107 -2.64 -4.88 -5.67
CA VAL A 107 -1.32 -5.30 -5.19
C VAL A 107 -1.45 -5.70 -3.73
N THR A 108 -0.96 -6.87 -3.35
CA THR A 108 -0.87 -7.31 -1.95
C THR A 108 0.59 -7.38 -1.54
N ALA A 109 0.91 -6.88 -0.35
CA ALA A 109 2.25 -6.99 0.20
C ALA A 109 2.24 -7.16 1.73
N SER A 110 3.14 -7.98 2.23
CA SER A 110 3.44 -8.08 3.66
C SER A 110 4.52 -7.07 4.03
N PHE A 111 4.18 -6.14 4.92
CA PHE A 111 5.14 -5.15 5.44
C PHE A 111 5.63 -5.52 6.82
N HIS A 112 6.91 -5.25 7.06
CA HIS A 112 7.56 -5.35 8.34
C HIS A 112 8.16 -4.00 8.71
N SER A 113 7.93 -3.57 9.94
CA SER A 113 8.67 -2.43 10.50
C SER A 113 9.97 -2.91 11.13
N ALA A 114 11.10 -2.35 10.72
CA ALA A 114 12.36 -2.49 11.47
C ALA A 114 12.36 -1.45 12.58
N VAL A 115 11.54 -1.66 13.61
CA VAL A 115 11.37 -0.74 14.74
C VAL A 115 12.72 -0.27 15.32
N LYS A 116 13.75 -1.14 15.29
CA LYS A 116 15.13 -0.84 15.71
C LYS A 116 15.78 0.37 15.00
N LYS A 117 15.32 0.76 13.80
CA LYS A 117 15.80 1.96 13.07
C LYS A 117 14.99 3.22 13.38
N ILE A 118 13.75 3.10 13.85
CA ILE A 118 12.90 4.25 14.23
C ILE A 118 13.50 4.96 15.44
N TYR A 119 13.94 4.18 16.44
CA TYR A 119 14.50 4.71 17.68
C TYR A 119 15.95 5.21 17.58
N ASN A 120 16.64 4.94 16.46
CA ASN A 120 18.02 5.39 16.23
C ASN A 120 18.11 6.65 15.34
N HIS A 121 16.99 7.18 14.84
CA HIS A 121 17.00 8.50 14.22
C HIS A 121 17.21 9.56 15.31
N LYS A 122 18.28 10.35 15.18
CA LYS A 122 18.81 11.33 16.15
C LYS A 122 17.84 12.44 16.63
N ASN A 123 16.55 12.37 16.28
CA ASN A 123 15.50 13.33 16.65
C ASN A 123 14.31 12.71 17.41
N PHE A 124 14.45 11.51 17.99
CA PHE A 124 13.34 10.88 18.72
C PHE A 124 13.22 11.39 20.18
N SER A 125 12.72 12.62 20.35
CA SER A 125 12.27 13.18 21.63
C SER A 125 10.90 12.64 22.09
N GLN A 126 10.30 11.69 21.33
CA GLN A 126 8.90 11.27 21.45
C GLN A 126 8.67 9.95 22.22
N LYS A 127 9.69 9.37 22.85
CA LYS A 127 9.54 8.17 23.71
C LYS A 127 8.45 8.37 24.80
N PRO A 128 8.33 9.55 25.45
CA PRO A 128 7.24 9.83 26.38
C PRO A 128 5.86 9.85 25.71
N GLN A 129 5.75 10.33 24.46
CA GLN A 129 4.50 10.37 23.70
C GLN A 129 4.03 8.95 23.33
N ALA A 130 4.94 8.07 22.92
CA ALA A 130 4.61 6.67 22.66
C ALA A 130 4.05 5.97 23.91
N PHE A 131 4.65 6.15 25.08
CA PHE A 131 4.12 5.60 26.33
C PHE A 131 2.79 6.25 26.78
N GLN A 132 2.60 7.54 26.53
CA GLN A 132 1.30 8.20 26.75
C GLN A 132 0.20 7.57 25.89
N LEU A 133 0.48 7.29 24.62
CA LEU A 133 -0.47 6.63 23.71
C LEU A 133 -0.72 5.16 24.08
N PHE A 134 0.31 4.42 24.52
CA PHE A 134 0.13 3.05 25.06
C PHE A 134 -0.88 3.02 26.22
N ASN A 135 -0.83 4.03 27.08
CA ASN A 135 -1.77 4.15 28.20
C ASN A 135 -3.19 4.55 27.76
N GLN A 136 -3.33 5.15 26.58
CA GLN A 136 -4.62 5.46 25.95
C GLN A 136 -5.20 4.26 25.18
N CYS A 137 -4.49 3.12 25.15
CA CYS A 137 -5.00 1.91 24.54
C CYS A 137 -6.27 1.39 25.24
N LEU A 138 -7.37 1.22 24.50
CA LEU A 138 -8.71 0.87 25.02
C LEU A 138 -8.88 -0.62 25.34
N SER A 139 -8.04 -1.50 24.79
CA SER A 139 -8.06 -2.95 25.05
C SER A 139 -6.67 -3.52 25.36
N ASN A 140 -6.64 -4.70 25.98
CA ASN A 140 -5.40 -5.41 26.30
C ASN A 140 -4.75 -6.00 25.04
N GLU A 141 -5.51 -6.47 24.05
CA GLU A 141 -4.94 -6.89 22.76
C GLU A 141 -4.25 -5.72 22.05
N ASN A 142 -4.85 -4.52 22.10
CA ASN A 142 -4.28 -3.33 21.49
C ASN A 142 -3.02 -2.87 22.23
N LYS A 143 -3.00 -2.97 23.55
CA LYS A 143 -1.77 -2.79 24.34
C LYS A 143 -0.72 -3.79 23.94
N GLU A 144 -1.05 -5.06 23.73
CA GLU A 144 -0.08 -6.08 23.33
C GLU A 144 0.49 -5.83 21.92
N LEU A 145 -0.36 -5.46 20.95
CA LEU A 145 0.08 -5.11 19.59
C LEU A 145 0.94 -3.84 19.60
N PHE A 146 0.50 -2.79 20.28
CA PHE A 146 1.26 -1.54 20.41
C PHE A 146 2.57 -1.76 21.17
N SER A 147 2.56 -2.62 22.20
CA SER A 147 3.74 -3.10 22.92
C SER A 147 4.66 -3.88 21.99
N LYS A 148 4.17 -4.70 21.05
CA LYS A 148 4.99 -5.35 20.02
C LYS A 148 5.68 -4.32 19.12
N PHE A 149 4.98 -3.26 18.73
CA PHE A 149 5.55 -2.14 17.97
C PHE A 149 6.55 -1.31 18.79
N ILE A 150 6.32 -1.06 20.09
CA ILE A 150 7.25 -0.33 20.96
C ILE A 150 8.48 -1.17 21.33
N ASN A 151 8.28 -2.45 21.63
CA ASN A 151 9.31 -3.37 22.13
C ASN A 151 10.14 -4.00 21.00
N HIS A 152 10.05 -3.45 19.80
CA HIS A 152 10.89 -3.81 18.66
C HIS A 152 10.66 -5.22 18.11
N HIS A 153 9.46 -5.77 18.24
CA HIS A 153 9.12 -7.02 17.57
C HIS A 153 8.90 -6.77 16.07
N HIS A 154 9.30 -7.75 15.25
CA HIS A 154 8.96 -7.77 13.83
C HIS A 154 7.46 -8.03 13.69
N VAL A 155 6.67 -6.97 13.51
CA VAL A 155 5.24 -7.09 13.19
C VAL A 155 5.09 -7.16 11.68
N GLU A 156 4.49 -8.25 11.20
CA GLU A 156 4.04 -8.37 9.81
C GLU A 156 2.64 -7.80 9.70
N ILE A 157 2.44 -6.90 8.74
CA ILE A 157 1.14 -6.29 8.45
C ILE A 157 0.82 -6.62 6.99
N PRO A 158 -0.19 -7.47 6.71
CA PRO A 158 -0.68 -7.66 5.36
C PRO A 158 -1.42 -6.39 4.91
N ILE A 159 -1.04 -5.87 3.74
CA ILE A 159 -1.65 -4.66 3.16
C ILE A 159 -2.09 -4.94 1.73
N GLN A 160 -3.31 -4.53 1.41
CA GLN A 160 -3.85 -4.54 0.06
C GLN A 160 -3.91 -3.11 -0.47
N PHE A 161 -3.38 -2.90 -1.68
CA PHE A 161 -3.48 -1.65 -2.40
C PHE A 161 -4.52 -1.78 -3.50
N SER A 162 -5.41 -0.80 -3.54
CA SER A 162 -6.40 -0.57 -4.59
C SER A 162 -6.15 0.83 -5.16
N SER A 163 -6.79 1.17 -6.27
CA SER A 163 -6.72 2.53 -6.82
C SER A 163 -8.04 2.98 -7.40
N ILE A 164 -8.33 4.28 -7.38
CA ILE A 164 -9.53 4.88 -7.97
C ILE A 164 -9.13 5.97 -8.94
N TYR A 165 -9.61 5.84 -10.17
CA TYR A 165 -9.55 6.91 -11.18
C TYR A 165 -10.93 7.50 -11.46
N GLU A 166 -11.94 6.64 -11.54
CA GLU A 166 -13.28 6.98 -12.01
C GLU A 166 -14.32 6.96 -10.90
N LYS A 167 -15.41 7.73 -11.10
CA LYS A 167 -16.51 7.86 -10.15
C LYS A 167 -17.23 6.54 -9.86
N ASN A 168 -17.43 5.72 -10.88
CA ASN A 168 -18.26 4.51 -10.78
C ASN A 168 -17.44 3.24 -10.55
N GLN A 169 -16.14 3.36 -10.29
CA GLN A 169 -15.29 2.20 -10.05
C GLN A 169 -15.73 1.46 -8.78
N LEU A 170 -15.80 0.13 -8.88
CA LEU A 170 -15.99 -0.75 -7.74
C LEU A 170 -14.70 -0.77 -6.92
N ILE A 171 -14.84 -0.66 -5.60
CA ILE A 171 -13.70 -0.62 -4.69
C ILE A 171 -13.77 -1.86 -3.81
N PRO A 172 -12.91 -2.84 -4.06
CA PRO A 172 -12.92 -4.09 -3.31
C PRO A 172 -12.38 -3.85 -1.89
N THR A 173 -13.27 -3.74 -0.90
CA THR A 173 -12.89 -3.61 0.54
C THR A 173 -13.36 -4.84 1.33
N TYR A 174 -13.07 -6.01 0.75
CA TYR A 174 -13.72 -7.28 1.08
C TYR A 174 -13.10 -8.03 2.27
N SER A 175 -11.86 -7.73 2.64
CA SER A 175 -11.10 -8.53 3.62
C SER A 175 -10.85 -7.76 4.91
N LEU A 176 -11.14 -8.40 6.04
CA LEU A 176 -10.77 -7.94 7.37
C LEU A 176 -9.36 -8.37 7.78
N ASP A 177 -8.75 -9.25 6.98
CA ASP A 177 -7.47 -9.88 7.31
C ASP A 177 -6.28 -9.03 6.86
N SER A 178 -6.54 -7.90 6.20
CA SER A 178 -5.53 -6.97 5.70
C SER A 178 -5.94 -5.52 5.86
N LEU A 179 -4.94 -4.65 6.03
CA LEU A 179 -5.15 -3.22 5.91
C LEU A 179 -5.38 -2.86 4.44
N ASP A 180 -6.43 -2.10 4.16
CA ASP A 180 -6.74 -1.62 2.81
C ASP A 180 -6.19 -0.19 2.61
N VAL A 181 -5.48 0.00 1.50
CA VAL A 181 -4.97 1.28 1.03
C VAL A 181 -5.60 1.60 -0.32
N ILE A 182 -6.27 2.74 -0.43
CA ILE A 182 -6.79 3.24 -1.70
C ILE A 182 -5.89 4.37 -2.20
N ALA A 183 -5.26 4.16 -3.35
CA ALA A 183 -4.46 5.15 -4.02
C ALA A 183 -5.31 5.96 -5.02
N ILE A 184 -5.22 7.29 -4.94
CA ILE A 184 -5.89 8.22 -5.86
C ILE A 184 -4.88 9.18 -6.49
N PRO A 185 -5.09 9.61 -7.75
CA PRO A 185 -4.19 10.55 -8.40
C PRO A 185 -4.15 11.91 -7.68
N THR A 186 -5.32 12.44 -7.31
CA THR A 186 -5.46 13.80 -6.77
C THR A 186 -6.59 13.90 -5.74
N LYS A 187 -6.76 15.07 -5.14
CA LYS A 187 -7.90 15.36 -4.26
C LYS A 187 -9.27 15.39 -4.98
N GLN A 188 -9.30 15.40 -6.32
CA GLN A 188 -10.56 15.40 -7.09
C GLN A 188 -11.40 14.13 -6.85
N GLN A 189 -10.75 13.02 -6.47
CA GLN A 189 -11.44 11.75 -6.17
C GLN A 189 -12.02 11.70 -4.74
N LEU A 190 -11.69 12.64 -3.84
CA LEU A 190 -12.14 12.62 -2.44
C LEU A 190 -13.66 12.66 -2.26
N PRO A 191 -14.45 13.43 -3.03
CA PRO A 191 -15.92 13.42 -2.89
C PRO A 191 -16.52 12.03 -3.11
N ILE A 192 -16.01 11.28 -4.10
CA ILE A 192 -16.47 9.93 -4.44
C ILE A 192 -16.20 8.97 -3.28
N ILE A 193 -15.01 9.08 -2.69
CA ILE A 193 -14.64 8.29 -1.51
C ILE A 193 -15.60 8.63 -0.37
N ARG A 194 -15.78 9.92 -0.06
CA ARG A 194 -16.61 10.38 1.05
C ARG A 194 -18.07 9.93 0.92
N GLU A 195 -18.62 9.91 -0.28
CA GLU A 195 -19.99 9.44 -0.55
C GLU A 195 -20.16 7.95 -0.22
N LYS A 196 -19.12 7.15 -0.49
CA LYS A 196 -19.13 5.70 -0.23
C LYS A 196 -18.67 5.32 1.17
N LEU A 197 -18.11 6.24 1.96
CA LEU A 197 -17.67 5.94 3.34
C LEU A 197 -18.85 5.51 4.23
N LYS A 198 -18.69 4.38 4.90
CA LYS A 198 -19.61 3.89 5.93
C LYS A 198 -18.82 3.45 7.15
N ASP A 199 -19.44 3.63 8.32
CA ASP A 199 -18.91 3.14 9.58
C ASP A 199 -18.66 1.64 9.48
N PHE A 200 -17.46 1.23 9.89
CA PHE A 200 -17.07 -0.17 9.92
C PHE A 200 -18.06 -0.99 10.76
N ASN A 201 -18.54 -2.10 10.19
CA ASN A 201 -19.36 -3.08 10.89
C ASN A 201 -19.04 -4.48 10.37
N MET A 202 -18.43 -5.31 11.22
CA MET A 202 -17.94 -6.66 10.90
C MET A 202 -19.01 -7.56 10.23
N TYR A 203 -20.29 -7.37 10.56
CA TYR A 203 -21.38 -8.18 10.01
C TYR A 203 -21.74 -7.84 8.54
N ARG A 204 -21.22 -6.73 8.00
CA ARG A 204 -21.53 -6.24 6.64
C ARG A 204 -20.38 -6.36 5.62
N VAL A 205 -19.21 -6.84 6.04
CA VAL A 205 -17.99 -6.75 5.22
C VAL A 205 -17.86 -7.88 4.19
N LYS A 206 -18.41 -9.06 4.49
CA LYS A 206 -18.32 -10.21 3.58
C LYS A 206 -19.07 -9.92 2.28
N ASN A 207 -18.35 -9.84 1.16
CA ASN A 207 -18.84 -9.47 -0.18
C ASN A 207 -19.25 -7.99 -0.36
N ASN A 208 -18.77 -7.06 0.46
CA ASN A 208 -19.08 -5.64 0.32
C ASN A 208 -18.59 -5.04 -1.02
N THR A 209 -19.50 -4.73 -1.93
CA THR A 209 -19.23 -4.02 -3.20
C THR A 209 -19.67 -2.56 -3.20
N GLU A 210 -20.38 -2.12 -2.15
CA GLU A 210 -21.21 -0.90 -2.19
C GLU A 210 -20.63 0.25 -1.37
N PHE A 211 -19.82 -0.04 -0.35
CA PHE A 211 -19.25 0.98 0.52
C PHE A 211 -17.74 0.87 0.68
N ILE A 212 -17.13 1.98 1.09
CA ILE A 212 -15.75 2.06 1.55
C ILE A 212 -15.81 2.06 3.06
N ARG A 213 -15.10 1.14 3.69
CA ARG A 213 -14.98 1.12 5.15
C ARG A 213 -14.22 2.36 5.63
N ASP A 214 -14.59 2.91 6.77
CA ASP A 214 -13.94 4.07 7.36
C ASP A 214 -12.56 3.78 7.96
N ASP A 215 -12.21 2.49 8.06
CA ASP A 215 -10.91 1.99 8.48
C ASP A 215 -9.84 2.02 7.37
N ILE A 216 -10.04 2.76 6.28
CA ILE A 216 -9.20 2.71 5.07
C ILE A 216 -8.22 3.88 4.99
N LEU A 217 -7.00 3.56 4.55
CA LEU A 217 -5.95 4.54 4.31
C LEU A 217 -5.99 5.03 2.86
N LEU A 218 -5.84 6.33 2.67
CA LEU A 218 -5.83 6.96 1.36
C LEU A 218 -4.43 7.43 1.00
N TYR A 219 -3.91 7.03 -0.15
CA TYR A 219 -2.71 7.62 -0.73
C TYR A 219 -3.09 8.62 -1.81
N ILE A 220 -2.59 9.85 -1.75
CA ILE A 220 -2.83 10.87 -2.79
C ILE A 220 -1.51 11.13 -3.53
N GLN A 221 -1.42 10.69 -4.79
CA GLN A 221 -0.19 10.74 -5.59
C GLN A 221 0.35 12.16 -5.79
N SER A 222 -0.53 13.12 -6.07
CA SER A 222 -0.16 14.54 -6.27
C SER A 222 0.48 15.17 -5.03
N GLU A 223 0.18 14.65 -3.84
CA GLU A 223 0.72 15.14 -2.56
C GLU A 223 1.79 14.23 -1.99
N ASP A 224 1.96 13.03 -2.58
CA ASP A 224 2.87 12.00 -2.11
C ASP A 224 2.67 11.72 -0.60
N CYS A 225 1.42 11.68 -0.14
CA CYS A 225 1.09 11.58 1.28
C CYS A 225 -0.06 10.59 1.52
N PHE A 226 -0.05 10.01 2.72
CA PHE A 226 -1.16 9.20 3.21
C PHE A 226 -2.12 10.06 4.03
N PHE A 227 -3.39 9.65 4.03
CA PHE A 227 -4.49 10.27 4.75
C PHE A 227 -5.44 9.20 5.27
N PHE A 228 -6.26 9.55 6.27
CA PHE A 228 -7.39 8.73 6.70
C PHE A 228 -8.58 9.63 7.04
N TYR A 229 -9.78 9.05 7.02
CA TYR A 229 -10.98 9.75 7.44
C TYR A 229 -11.32 9.42 8.89
N THR A 230 -11.84 10.39 9.62
CA THR A 230 -12.47 10.19 10.93
C THR A 230 -13.65 11.15 11.09
N LYS A 231 -14.55 10.86 12.03
CA LYS A 231 -15.68 11.73 12.34
C LYS A 231 -15.31 12.73 13.43
N ASN A 232 -15.72 13.98 13.24
CA ASN A 232 -15.71 14.94 14.34
C ASN A 232 -16.90 14.75 15.29
N GLU A 233 -16.98 15.59 16.32
CA GLU A 233 -18.08 15.61 17.29
C GLU A 233 -19.48 15.78 16.65
N GLN A 234 -19.55 16.33 15.43
CA GLN A 234 -20.79 16.49 14.66
C GLN A 234 -21.06 15.32 13.70
N LEU A 235 -20.34 14.20 13.83
CA LEU A 235 -20.43 13.03 12.96
C LEU A 235 -20.11 13.29 11.48
N LYS A 236 -19.39 14.39 11.17
CA LYS A 236 -18.95 14.73 9.82
C LYS A 236 -17.55 14.18 9.56
N TRP A 237 -17.36 13.61 8.36
CA TRP A 237 -16.07 13.12 7.90
C TRP A 237 -15.05 14.25 7.72
N ILE A 238 -13.92 14.12 8.42
CA ILE A 238 -12.73 14.97 8.29
C ILE A 238 -11.55 14.11 7.81
N LEU A 239 -10.75 14.67 6.90
CA LEU A 239 -9.56 14.02 6.36
C LEU A 239 -8.33 14.48 7.15
N TYR A 240 -7.58 13.53 7.71
CA TYR A 240 -6.31 13.78 8.40
C TYR A 240 -5.15 13.28 7.56
N LYS A 241 -4.07 14.05 7.56
CA LYS A 241 -2.81 13.67 6.90
C LYS A 241 -1.99 12.81 7.85
N VAL A 242 -1.30 11.82 7.28
CA VAL A 242 -0.28 11.02 7.97
C VAL A 242 1.09 11.58 7.61
N ASP A 243 1.69 12.28 8.56
CA ASP A 243 3.00 12.92 8.43
C ASP A 243 4.15 12.02 8.88
N SER A 244 3.87 10.96 9.63
CA SER A 244 4.90 10.06 10.17
C SER A 244 4.45 8.60 10.28
N LEU A 245 5.45 7.71 10.39
CA LEU A 245 5.22 6.31 10.74
C LEU A 245 4.49 6.15 12.09
N PHE A 246 4.68 7.09 13.02
CA PHE A 246 4.02 7.07 14.31
C PHE A 246 2.51 7.36 14.17
N GLU A 247 2.14 8.37 13.39
CA GLU A 247 0.73 8.66 13.08
C GLU A 247 0.08 7.51 12.29
N PHE A 248 0.83 6.84 11.43
CA PHE A 248 0.37 5.61 10.78
C PHE A 248 0.07 4.49 11.78
N ILE A 249 1.00 4.24 12.73
CA ILE A 249 0.80 3.25 13.81
C ILE A 249 -0.40 3.64 14.69
N PHE A 250 -0.61 4.93 14.92
CA PHE A 250 -1.76 5.44 15.67
C PHE A 250 -3.08 5.25 14.93
N TYR A 251 -3.09 5.49 13.62
CA TYR A 251 -4.23 5.16 12.76
C TYR A 251 -4.56 3.66 12.84
N LEU A 252 -3.57 2.77 12.70
CA LEU A 252 -3.78 1.32 12.86
C LEU A 252 -4.40 0.93 14.21
N TYR A 253 -3.98 1.62 15.26
CA TYR A 253 -4.50 1.41 16.61
C TYR A 253 -5.99 1.81 16.75
N TYR A 254 -6.47 2.82 16.02
CA TYR A 254 -7.89 3.21 16.02
C TYR A 254 -8.82 2.21 15.33
N LEU A 255 -8.32 1.46 14.33
CA LEU A 255 -9.13 0.51 13.54
C LEU A 255 -9.49 -0.78 14.28
N SER A 256 -8.78 -1.08 15.37
CA SER A 256 -8.93 -2.33 16.12
C SER A 256 -9.91 -2.22 17.30
N ASN A 257 -10.82 -1.25 17.26
CA ASN A 257 -11.93 -1.04 18.22
C ASN A 257 -13.29 -1.12 17.51
#